data_AF-A0A848YXF5-F1
#
_entry.id   AF-A0A848YXF5-F1
#
_cell.length_a   1.000
_cell.length_b   1.000
_cell.length_c   1.000
_cell.angle_alpha   90.00
_cell.angle_beta   90.00
_cell.angle_gamma   90.00
#
_symmetry.space_group_name_H-M   'P 1'
#
loop_
_entity.id
_entity.type
_entity.pdbx_description
1 polymer ?
#
loop_
_entity_poly.entity_id
_entity_poly.type
_entity_poly.pdbx_seq_one_letter_code
_entity_poly.pdbx_strand_id
1 'polypeptide(L)' 'YKNALTLAVEHQVRSIAFPAVSCGVYGYPITDACGIAVDTCVHFLGDSDQIEKIIFVLFSEDYTEYYLNYIRHL' A
#
# COMPACT_ATOMS: atom_id res chain seq x y z
N TYR A 1 5.79 3.38 -3.19
CA TYR A 1 5.74 2.46 -2.05
C TYR A 1 7.13 2.05 -1.59
N LYS A 2 7.93 1.31 -2.39
CA LYS A 2 9.29 0.83 -2.01
C LYS A 2 10.17 1.87 -1.30
N ASN A 3 10.43 3.03 -1.90
CA ASN A 3 11.28 4.05 -1.28
C ASN A 3 10.75 4.55 0.07
N ALA A 4 9.42 4.67 0.23
CA ALA A 4 8.83 5.07 1.49
C ALA A 4 8.98 3.98 2.57
N LEU A 5 8.88 2.71 2.18
CA LEU A 5 9.14 1.58 3.07
C LEU A 5 10.61 1.46 3.45
N THR A 6 11.54 1.66 2.49
CA THR A 6 12.97 1.73 2.77
C THR A 6 13.29 2.83 3.78
N LEU A 7 12.74 4.03 3.57
CA LEU A 7 12.91 5.14 4.51
C LEU A 7 12.30 4.83 5.89
N ALA A 8 11.13 4.16 5.91
CA ALA A 8 10.52 3.73 7.17
C ALA A 8 11.45 2.79 7.96
N VAL A 9 12.08 1.82 7.28
CA VAL A 9 13.09 0.93 7.87
C VAL A 9 14.31 1.69 8.39
N GLU A 10 14.88 2.60 7.59
CA GLU A 10 16.03 3.43 7.98
C GLU A 10 15.75 4.25 9.26
N HIS A 11 14.49 4.68 9.44
CA HIS A 11 14.05 5.45 10.61
C HIS A 11 13.38 4.60 11.71
N GLN A 12 13.49 3.27 11.64
CA GLN A 12 12.94 2.33 12.64
C GLN A 12 11.42 2.48 12.86
N VAL A 13 10.70 2.97 11.84
CA VAL A 13 9.25 3.05 11.84
C VAL A 13 8.71 1.62 11.68
N ARG A 14 7.84 1.18 12.60
CA ARG A 14 7.30 -0.18 12.60
C ARG A 14 5.90 -0.28 11.97
N SER A 15 5.23 0.85 11.77
CA SER A 15 3.91 0.91 11.16
C SER A 15 3.77 2.11 10.23
N ILE A 16 3.18 1.91 9.05
CA ILE A 16 3.02 2.96 8.05
C ILE A 16 1.61 2.92 7.43
N ALA A 17 1.07 4.10 7.12
CA ALA A 17 -0.21 4.24 6.45
C ALA A 17 -0.02 4.91 5.08
N PHE A 18 -0.65 4.37 4.04
CA PHE A 18 -0.64 4.93 2.69
C PHE A 18 -2.05 5.30 2.23
N PRO A 19 -2.26 6.46 1.59
CA PRO A 19 -3.47 6.70 0.82
C PRO A 19 -3.42 5.93 -0.52
N ALA A 20 -4.50 6.02 -1.31
CA ALA A 20 -4.50 5.59 -2.71
C ALA A 20 -3.63 6.55 -3.56
N VAL A 21 -2.30 6.35 -3.52
CA VAL A 21 -1.33 7.22 -4.18
C VAL A 21 -1.63 7.35 -5.67
N SER A 22 -1.56 8.57 -6.19
CA SER A 22 -1.85 8.95 -7.59
C SER A 22 -3.30 8.82 -8.07
N CYS A 23 -4.23 8.29 -7.26
CA CYS A 23 -5.62 8.05 -7.68
C CYS A 23 -6.54 9.29 -7.55
N GLY A 24 -6.06 10.35 -6.90
CA GLY A 24 -6.77 11.62 -6.77
C GLY A 24 -6.54 12.55 -7.96
N VAL A 25 -6.00 13.74 -7.70
CA VAL A 25 -5.74 14.78 -8.73
C VAL A 25 -4.91 14.27 -9.92
N TYR A 26 -4.04 13.27 -9.70
CA TYR A 26 -3.19 12.71 -10.75
C TYR A 26 -3.91 11.68 -11.65
N GLY A 27 -5.12 11.26 -11.27
CA GLY A 27 -6.03 10.50 -12.14
C GLY A 27 -5.56 9.10 -12.51
N TYR A 28 -4.61 8.51 -11.79
CA TYR A 28 -4.17 7.14 -12.07
C TYR A 28 -5.31 6.15 -11.74
N PRO A 29 -5.62 5.18 -12.62
CA PRO A 29 -6.73 4.26 -12.39
C PRO A 29 -6.57 3.44 -11.10
N ILE A 30 -7.62 3.39 -10.29
CA ILE A 30 -7.59 2.70 -8.98
C ILE A 30 -7.36 1.19 -9.11
N THR A 31 -7.90 0.57 -10.16
CA THR A 31 -7.73 -0.87 -10.45
C THR A 31 -6.26 -1.23 -10.68
N ASP A 32 -5.53 -0.34 -11.36
CA ASP A 32 -4.13 -0.55 -11.70
C ASP A 32 -3.22 -0.16 -10.53
N ALA A 33 -3.54 0.95 -9.86
CA ALA A 33 -2.80 1.42 -8.68
C ALA A 33 -2.86 0.43 -7.51
N CYS A 34 -4.02 -0.18 -7.28
CA CYS A 34 -4.24 -1.13 -6.20
C CYS A 34 -3.23 -2.28 -6.24
N GLY A 35 -3.09 -2.93 -7.39
CA GLY A 35 -2.15 -4.05 -7.52
C GLY A 35 -0.71 -3.63 -7.26
N ILE A 36 -0.27 -2.53 -7.89
CA ILE A 36 1.08 -1.97 -7.65
C ILE A 36 1.31 -1.67 -6.16
N ALA A 37 0.33 -1.07 -5.49
CA ALA A 37 0.42 -0.70 -4.09
C ALA A 37 0.54 -1.93 -3.17
N VAL A 38 -0.36 -2.89 -3.33
CA VAL A 38 -0.43 -4.07 -2.49
C VAL A 38 0.75 -5.00 -2.75
N ASP A 39 1.05 -5.33 -4.01
CA ASP A 39 2.13 -6.25 -4.37
C ASP A 39 3.49 -5.73 -3.89
N THR A 40 3.75 -4.43 -4.07
CA THR A 40 5.00 -3.83 -3.60
C THR A 40 5.12 -3.92 -2.07
N CYS A 41 4.02 -3.71 -1.35
CA CYS A 41 4.02 -3.79 0.11
C CYS A 41 4.18 -5.23 0.61
N VAL A 42 3.46 -6.19 0.01
CA VAL A 42 3.56 -7.62 0.36
C VAL A 42 4.95 -8.15 0.07
N HIS A 43 5.51 -7.85 -1.10
CA HIS A 43 6.87 -8.25 -1.46
C HIS A 43 7.89 -7.68 -0.46
N PHE A 44 7.76 -6.41 -0.09
CA PHE A 44 8.66 -5.79 0.88
C PHE A 44 8.56 -6.44 2.27
N LEU A 45 7.35 -6.78 2.74
CA LEU A 45 7.15 -7.49 4.01
C LEU A 45 7.73 -8.91 4.00
N GLY A 46 7.81 -9.55 2.84
CA GLY A 46 8.51 -10.83 2.68
C GLY A 46 10.03 -10.72 2.88
N ASP A 47 10.61 -9.55 2.59
CA ASP A 47 12.05 -9.29 2.64
C ASP A 47 12.51 -8.63 3.96
N SER A 48 11.59 -8.09 4.78
CA SER A 48 11.91 -7.36 6.00
C SER A 48 10.87 -7.56 7.10
N ASP A 49 11.33 -7.86 8.31
CA ASP A 49 10.53 -8.04 9.53
C ASP A 49 10.40 -6.75 10.38
N GLN A 50 11.04 -5.64 9.98
CA GLN A 50 11.04 -4.41 10.77
C GLN A 50 9.70 -3.67 10.73
N ILE A 51 8.99 -3.75 9.60
CA ILE A 51 7.65 -3.20 9.43
C ILE A 51 6.64 -4.27 9.87
N GLU A 52 5.93 -4.02 10.95
CA GLU A 52 4.92 -4.94 11.50
C GLU A 52 3.54 -4.71 10.91
N LYS A 53 3.27 -3.50 10.38
CA LYS A 53 1.93 -3.12 9.92
C LYS A 53 1.94 -2.10 8.80
N ILE A 54 1.21 -2.41 7.74
CA ILE A 54 0.89 -1.48 6.66
C ILE A 54 -0.63 -1.28 6.62
N ILE A 55 -1.08 -0.03 6.58
CA ILE A 55 -2.49 0.35 6.53
C ILE A 55 -2.76 1.11 5.22
N PHE A 56 -3.73 0.66 4.44
CA PHE A 56 -4.23 1.45 3.31
C PHE A 56 -5.41 2.30 3.77
N VAL A 57 -5.25 3.62 3.76
CA VAL A 57 -6.26 4.60 4.17
C VAL A 57 -6.98 5.08 2.92
N LEU A 58 -8.14 4.49 2.66
CA LEU A 58 -8.90 4.66 1.43
C LEU A 58 -10.08 5.59 1.69
N PHE A 59 -10.23 6.61 0.84
CA PHE A 59 -11.18 7.70 1.09
C PHE A 59 -12.64 7.29 0.85
N SER A 60 -12.89 6.36 -0.08
CA SER A 60 -14.23 5.90 -0.43
C SER A 60 -14.42 4.40 -0.20
N GLU A 61 -15.68 4.00 -0.07
CA GLU A 61 -16.07 2.59 0.01
C GLU A 61 -15.65 1.84 -1.27
N ASP A 62 -15.88 2.40 -2.46
CA ASP A 62 -15.44 1.82 -3.73
C ASP A 62 -13.95 1.47 -3.74
N TYR A 63 -13.09 2.39 -3.27
CA TYR A 63 -11.65 2.14 -3.21
C TYR A 63 -11.33 1.02 -2.23
N THR A 64 -12.03 1.02 -1.09
CA THR A 64 -11.90 -0.04 -0.09
C THR A 64 -12.28 -1.40 -0.68
N GLU A 65 -13.35 -1.48 -1.46
CA GLU A 65 -13.75 -2.72 -2.14
C GLU A 65 -12.70 -3.20 -3.14
N TYR A 66 -12.09 -2.31 -3.94
CA TYR A 66 -11.01 -2.68 -4.86
C TYR A 66 -9.84 -3.33 -4.11
N TYR A 67 -9.38 -2.71 -3.02
CA TYR A 67 -8.27 -3.24 -2.23
C TYR A 67 -8.63 -4.54 -1.52
N LEU A 68 -9.82 -4.65 -0.93
CA LEU A 68 -10.28 -5.88 -0.28
C LEU A 68 -10.41 -7.04 -1.27
N ASN A 69 -10.96 -6.77 -2.45
CA ASN A 69 -11.08 -7.79 -3.50
C ASN A 69 -9.71 -8.21 -3.99
N TYR A 70 -8.79 -7.27 -4.24
CA TYR A 70 -7.43 -7.62 -4.66
C TYR A 70 -6.71 -8.48 -3.61
N ILE A 71 -6.76 -8.07 -2.33
CA ILE A 71 -6.10 -8.80 -1.23
C ILE A 71 -6.66 -10.21 -1.03
N ARG A 72 -7.96 -10.41 -1.23
CA ARG A 72 -8.60 -11.74 -1.12
C ARG A 72 -8.12 -12.74 -2.19
N HIS A 73 -7.52 -12.26 -3.28
CA HIS A 73 -7.05 -13.09 -4.40
C HIS A 73 -5.52 -13.19 -4.48
N LEU A 74 -4.79 -12.61 -3.53
CA LEU A 74 -3.35 -12.84 -3.34
C LEU A 74 -3.08 -14.24 -2.77
#